data_AF-A0A2T1N6U0-F1
#
_entry.id   AF-A0A2T1N6U0-F1
#
_cell.length_a   1.000
_cell.length_b   1.000
_cell.length_c   1.000
_cell.angle_alpha   90.00
_cell.angle_beta   90.00
_cell.angle_gamma   90.00
#
_symmetry.space_group_name_H-M   'P 1'
#
loop_
_entity.id
_entity.type
_entity.pdbx_description
1 polymer ?
#
loop_
_entity_poly.entity_id
_entity_poly.type
_entity_poly.pdbx_seq_one_letter_code
_entity_poly.pdbx_strand_id
1 'polypeptide(L)'
;MKLIEKISSWIYPKKEIDFDNREFEFCIVGNIIDEHLWGEEKIIKKGSKQFRPGAKVYCMPEFGGMAHESIRVLGKPRKQKRLINIIINTRLIKNFRTQKVYNPKIQSEIGSHHFYWTNRRSESEMKNLNEMVEYLNTLTEEIKTA
;
A
#
# COMPACT_ATOMS: atom_id res chain seq x y z
N MET A 1 36.52 -31.29 1.96
CA MET A 1 36.10 -29.87 1.94
C MET A 1 37.26 -29.07 1.36
N LYS A 2 37.10 -28.46 0.18
CA LYS A 2 38.25 -27.87 -0.55
C LYS A 2 38.64 -26.56 0.13
N LEU A 3 39.93 -26.34 0.36
CA LEU A 3 40.50 -25.17 1.07
C LEU A 3 39.93 -23.82 0.59
N ILE A 4 39.62 -23.74 -0.70
CA ILE A 4 39.02 -22.58 -1.37
C ILE A 4 37.62 -22.25 -0.81
N GLU A 5 36.79 -23.25 -0.49
CA GLU A 5 35.45 -23.03 0.10
C GLU A 5 35.54 -22.41 1.49
N LYS A 6 36.55 -22.82 2.27
CA LYS A 6 36.78 -22.34 3.64
C LYS A 6 37.33 -20.92 3.67
N ILE A 7 38.19 -20.56 2.71
CA ILE A 7 38.71 -19.20 2.54
C ILE A 7 37.60 -18.27 2.03
N SER A 8 36.77 -18.73 1.10
CA SER A 8 35.63 -17.97 0.59
C SER A 8 34.63 -17.62 1.70
N SER A 9 34.41 -18.51 2.67
CA SER A 9 33.46 -18.26 3.79
C SER A 9 33.99 -17.27 4.83
N TRP A 10 35.31 -17.08 4.93
CA TRP A 10 35.93 -16.10 5.81
C TRP A 10 35.93 -14.69 5.21
N ILE A 11 36.08 -14.61 3.88
CA ILE A 11 36.16 -13.34 3.15
C ILE A 11 34.75 -12.81 2.82
N TYR A 12 33.78 -13.70 2.57
CA TYR A 12 32.39 -13.36 2.33
C TYR A 12 31.49 -14.15 3.30
N PRO A 13 31.31 -13.68 4.55
CA PRO A 13 30.30 -14.27 5.41
C PRO A 13 28.95 -14.11 4.70
N LYS A 14 28.34 -15.23 4.29
CA LYS A 14 26.96 -15.25 3.80
C LYS A 14 26.06 -14.77 4.93
N LYS A 15 25.79 -13.47 4.96
CA LYS A 15 24.61 -12.93 5.64
C LYS A 15 23.46 -13.14 4.67
N GLU A 16 22.99 -14.38 4.57
CA GLU A 16 21.76 -14.73 3.85
C GLU A 16 20.58 -14.19 4.68
N ILE A 17 20.35 -12.89 4.58
CA ILE A 17 19.00 -12.38 4.74
C ILE A 17 18.46 -12.38 3.32
N ASP A 18 17.86 -13.51 2.95
CA ASP A 18 17.25 -13.74 1.65
C ASP A 18 15.95 -12.92 1.56
N PHE A 19 16.10 -11.63 1.32
CA PHE A 19 14.97 -10.76 1.07
C PHE A 19 14.31 -11.05 -0.30
N ASP A 20 14.98 -11.79 -1.20
CA ASP A 20 14.55 -11.95 -2.60
C ASP A 20 13.55 -13.11 -2.79
N ASN A 21 13.67 -14.21 -2.04
CA ASN A 21 12.77 -15.38 -2.14
C ASN A 21 11.43 -15.26 -1.40
N ARG A 22 11.00 -14.05 -1.01
CA ARG A 22 9.71 -13.90 -0.32
C ARG A 22 8.53 -14.19 -1.27
N GLU A 23 7.62 -15.07 -0.83
CA GLU A 23 6.38 -15.40 -1.55
C GLU A 23 5.32 -14.27 -1.51
N PHE A 24 5.60 -13.17 -0.79
CA PHE A 24 4.69 -12.05 -0.61
C PHE A 24 5.37 -10.71 -0.85
N GLU A 25 4.59 -9.70 -1.21
CA GLU A 25 5.00 -8.30 -1.14
C GLU A 25 4.34 -7.61 0.05
N PHE A 26 5.05 -6.70 0.72
CA PHE A 26 4.39 -5.79 1.64
C PHE A 26 3.65 -4.70 0.87
N CYS A 27 2.44 -4.39 1.33
CA CYS A 27 1.61 -3.36 0.73
C CYS A 27 0.85 -2.60 1.82
N ILE A 28 0.80 -1.29 1.69
CA ILE A 28 -0.13 -0.45 2.42
C ILE A 28 -1.53 -0.74 1.85
N VAL A 29 -2.44 -1.15 2.73
CA VAL A 29 -3.84 -1.37 2.40
C VAL A 29 -4.71 -0.46 3.24
N GLY A 30 -5.86 -0.09 2.71
CA GLY A 30 -6.87 0.68 3.41
C GLY A 30 -8.27 0.19 3.11
N ASN A 31 -9.24 0.80 3.76
CA ASN A 31 -10.65 0.57 3.56
C ASN A 31 -11.30 1.87 3.10
N ILE A 32 -12.18 1.81 2.11
CA ILE A 32 -12.94 2.98 1.69
C ILE A 32 -13.85 3.41 2.86
N ILE A 33 -13.89 4.71 3.13
CA ILE A 33 -14.72 5.28 4.21
C ILE A 33 -16.20 4.98 4.00
N ASP A 34 -16.98 5.06 5.07
CA ASP A 34 -18.41 4.80 5.03
C ASP A 34 -19.16 6.00 4.47
N GLU A 35 -18.94 7.18 5.05
CA GLU A 35 -19.64 8.42 4.70
C GLU A 35 -18.71 9.64 4.71
N HIS A 36 -18.94 10.57 3.77
CA HIS A 36 -18.26 11.86 3.72
C HIS A 36 -19.17 12.97 3.19
N LEU A 37 -18.79 14.22 3.47
CA LEU A 37 -19.40 15.40 2.87
C LEU A 37 -18.85 15.59 1.45
N TRP A 38 -19.73 15.95 0.51
CA TRP A 38 -19.38 16.13 -0.89
C TRP A 38 -19.99 17.40 -1.46
N GLY A 39 -19.19 18.13 -2.24
CA GLY A 39 -19.58 19.39 -2.87
C GLY A 39 -19.73 20.54 -1.89
N GLU A 40 -20.00 21.73 -2.42
CA GLU A 40 -20.20 22.96 -1.63
C GLU A 40 -21.41 22.85 -0.69
N GLU A 41 -22.46 22.14 -1.13
CA GLU A 41 -23.67 21.88 -0.36
C GLU A 41 -23.48 20.84 0.76
N LYS A 42 -22.28 20.27 0.91
CA LYS A 42 -21.93 19.29 1.96
C LYS A 42 -22.91 18.10 2.02
N ILE A 43 -23.26 17.55 0.87
CA ILE A 43 -24.17 16.40 0.78
C ILE A 43 -23.45 15.16 1.32
N ILE A 44 -24.11 14.38 2.17
CA ILE A 44 -23.57 13.10 2.65
C ILE A 44 -23.57 12.08 1.51
N LYS A 45 -22.40 11.53 1.20
CA LYS A 45 -22.20 10.46 0.21
C LYS A 45 -21.56 9.24 0.87
N LYS A 46 -21.90 8.06 0.34
CA LYS A 46 -21.39 6.77 0.82
C LYS A 46 -20.22 6.28 -0.02
N GLY A 47 -19.13 5.89 0.64
CA GLY A 47 -17.95 5.32 -0.02
C GLY A 47 -17.32 6.29 -0.99
N SER A 48 -16.95 5.78 -2.17
CA SER A 48 -16.49 6.62 -3.28
C SER A 48 -17.32 6.38 -4.52
N LYS A 49 -17.09 7.18 -5.57
CA LYS A 49 -17.73 6.98 -6.89
C LYS A 49 -17.56 5.53 -7.39
N GLN A 50 -16.40 4.91 -7.15
CA GLN A 50 -16.05 3.61 -7.72
C GLN A 50 -16.17 2.45 -6.74
N PHE A 51 -15.99 2.70 -5.44
CA PHE A 51 -15.91 1.66 -4.42
C PHE A 51 -17.05 1.76 -3.41
N ARG A 52 -17.42 0.60 -2.85
CA ARG A 52 -18.41 0.52 -1.76
C ARG A 52 -17.76 0.95 -0.45
N PRO A 53 -18.54 1.46 0.52
CA PRO A 53 -18.12 1.52 1.93
C PRO A 53 -17.40 0.25 2.39
N GLY A 54 -16.29 0.41 3.11
CA GLY A 54 -15.48 -0.68 3.65
C GLY A 54 -14.68 -1.49 2.63
N ALA A 55 -14.79 -1.22 1.33
CA ALA A 55 -14.05 -1.96 0.30
C ALA A 55 -12.54 -1.86 0.54
N LYS A 56 -11.85 -3.01 0.55
CA LYS A 56 -10.39 -3.05 0.67
C LYS A 56 -9.74 -2.54 -0.61
N VAL A 57 -8.76 -1.66 -0.44
CA VAL A 57 -7.90 -1.15 -1.51
C VAL A 57 -6.43 -1.36 -1.16
N TYR A 58 -5.62 -1.65 -2.17
CA TYR A 58 -4.16 -1.68 -2.10
C TYR A 58 -3.66 -0.31 -2.55
N CYS A 59 -2.85 0.35 -1.75
CA CYS A 59 -2.52 1.76 -1.90
C CYS A 59 -1.09 1.94 -2.39
N MET A 60 -0.89 2.83 -3.35
CA MET A 60 0.41 3.16 -3.94
C MET A 60 0.68 4.65 -3.72
N PRO A 61 1.45 5.02 -2.68
CA PRO A 61 1.69 6.41 -2.31
C PRO A 61 2.79 7.03 -3.19
N GLU A 62 2.50 7.21 -4.48
CA GLU A 62 3.47 7.74 -5.46
C GLU A 62 3.52 9.27 -5.50
N PHE A 63 2.49 9.94 -4.96
CA PHE A 63 2.28 11.39 -5.14
C PHE A 63 2.75 12.22 -3.94
N GLY A 64 4.01 12.03 -3.51
CA GLY A 64 4.59 12.78 -2.39
C GLY A 64 4.67 14.30 -2.61
N GLY A 65 4.88 14.74 -3.86
CA GLY A 65 4.94 16.16 -4.21
C GLY A 65 3.63 16.94 -4.04
N MET A 66 2.50 16.23 -3.86
CA MET A 66 1.18 16.81 -3.57
C MET A 66 0.69 16.43 -2.18
N ALA A 67 1.61 16.25 -1.22
CA ALA A 67 1.32 15.85 0.16
C ALA A 67 0.36 14.64 0.27
N HIS A 68 0.41 13.74 -0.71
CA HIS A 68 -0.52 12.60 -0.82
C HIS A 68 -2.01 12.98 -0.71
N GLU A 69 -2.43 14.15 -1.19
CA GLU A 69 -3.86 14.51 -1.29
C GLU A 69 -4.66 13.49 -2.13
N SER A 70 -3.98 12.92 -3.12
CA SER A 70 -4.47 11.81 -3.91
C SER A 70 -3.53 10.62 -3.81
N ILE A 71 -4.10 9.43 -3.91
CA ILE A 71 -3.37 8.17 -3.86
C ILE A 71 -3.88 7.22 -4.93
N ARG A 72 -2.93 6.52 -5.57
CA ARG A 72 -3.25 5.47 -6.51
C ARG A 72 -3.67 4.23 -5.74
N VAL A 73 -4.75 3.58 -6.18
CA VAL A 73 -5.28 2.39 -5.55
C VAL A 73 -5.62 1.31 -6.56
N LEU A 74 -5.32 0.07 -6.19
CA LEU A 74 -5.87 -1.13 -6.82
C LEU A 74 -7.01 -1.67 -5.95
N GLY A 75 -8.17 -1.91 -6.53
CA GLY A 75 -9.33 -2.39 -5.78
C GLY A 75 -10.44 -2.96 -6.65
N LYS A 76 -11.39 -3.67 -6.02
CA LYS A 76 -12.56 -4.22 -6.71
C LYS A 76 -13.69 -3.19 -6.70
N PRO A 77 -14.10 -2.63 -7.85
CA PRO A 77 -15.15 -1.61 -7.90
C PRO A 77 -16.53 -2.22 -7.66
N ARG A 78 -17.49 -1.36 -7.32
CA ARG A 78 -18.85 -1.77 -6.92
C ARG A 78 -19.70 -2.41 -8.03
N LYS A 79 -19.39 -2.14 -9.31
CA LYS A 79 -20.17 -2.58 -10.49
C LYS A 79 -19.44 -3.55 -11.41
N GLN A 80 -18.18 -3.88 -11.14
CA GLN A 80 -17.39 -4.76 -12.02
C GLN A 80 -16.69 -5.87 -11.22
N LYS A 81 -16.41 -6.99 -11.90
CA LYS A 81 -15.77 -8.15 -11.26
C LYS A 81 -14.25 -8.05 -11.21
N ARG A 82 -13.63 -7.26 -12.11
CA ARG A 82 -12.18 -7.10 -12.24
C ARG A 82 -11.66 -5.98 -11.34
N LEU A 83 -10.42 -6.11 -10.87
CA LEU A 83 -9.72 -5.03 -10.17
C LEU A 83 -9.50 -3.86 -11.13
N ILE A 84 -9.57 -2.64 -10.60
CA ILE A 84 -9.24 -1.42 -11.31
C ILE A 84 -8.07 -0.72 -10.60
N ASN A 85 -7.17 -0.12 -11.36
CA ASN A 85 -6.11 0.75 -10.87
C ASN A 85 -6.49 2.20 -11.18
N ILE A 86 -6.81 2.99 -10.15
CA ILE A 86 -7.27 4.37 -10.29
C ILE A 86 -6.66 5.28 -9.23
N ILE A 87 -6.70 6.58 -9.46
CA ILE A 87 -6.32 7.59 -8.46
C ILE A 87 -7.60 8.07 -7.78
N ILE A 88 -7.61 8.13 -6.45
CA ILE A 88 -8.69 8.69 -5.64
C ILE A 88 -8.13 9.64 -4.58
N ASN A 89 -8.99 10.49 -4.03
CA ASN A 89 -8.62 11.33 -2.89
C ASN A 89 -8.33 10.45 -1.67
N THR A 90 -7.19 10.67 -1.03
CA THR A 90 -6.70 9.87 0.10
C THR A 90 -7.64 9.93 1.31
N ARG A 91 -8.34 11.06 1.49
CA ARG A 91 -9.34 11.27 2.56
C ARG A 91 -10.49 10.27 2.49
N LEU A 92 -10.73 9.66 1.32
CA LEU A 92 -11.78 8.65 1.11
C LEU A 92 -11.37 7.24 1.56
N ILE A 93 -10.23 7.10 2.22
CA ILE A 93 -9.69 5.84 2.70
C ILE A 93 -9.38 5.99 4.19
N LYS A 94 -9.70 4.96 4.97
CA LYS A 94 -9.41 4.82 6.40
C LYS A 94 -8.71 3.50 6.70
N ASN A 95 -8.27 3.34 7.94
CA ASN A 95 -7.69 2.10 8.46
C ASN A 95 -6.49 1.64 7.62
N PHE A 96 -5.61 2.59 7.27
CA PHE A 96 -4.37 2.28 6.58
C PHE A 96 -3.53 1.37 7.47
N ARG A 97 -2.96 0.33 6.87
CA ARG A 97 -2.09 -0.64 7.53
C ARG A 97 -1.19 -1.33 6.53
N THR A 98 -0.03 -1.78 6.99
CA THR A 98 0.85 -2.65 6.22
C THR A 98 0.32 -4.09 6.25
N GLN A 99 0.23 -4.74 5.10
CA GLN A 99 -0.21 -6.13 4.98
C GLN A 99 0.64 -6.90 3.96
N LYS A 100 0.86 -8.20 4.23
CA LYS A 100 1.46 -9.15 3.27
C LYS A 100 0.47 -9.50 2.15
N VAL A 101 0.95 -9.50 0.92
CA VAL A 101 0.17 -9.79 -0.29
C VAL A 101 0.80 -10.95 -1.05
N TYR A 102 0.05 -12.05 -1.18
CA TYR A 102 0.50 -13.29 -1.82
C TYR A 102 -0.03 -13.49 -3.24
N ASN A 103 -0.93 -12.63 -3.71
CA ASN A 103 -1.51 -12.80 -5.04
C ASN A 103 -0.51 -12.30 -6.10
N PRO A 104 -0.03 -13.16 -7.03
CA PRO A 104 1.03 -12.79 -7.97
C PRO A 104 0.69 -11.59 -8.85
N LYS A 105 -0.58 -11.46 -9.24
CA LYS A 105 -1.03 -10.34 -10.06
C LYS A 105 -0.98 -9.02 -9.30
N ILE A 106 -1.33 -9.05 -8.01
CA ILE A 106 -1.28 -7.86 -7.15
C ILE A 106 0.17 -7.53 -6.79
N GLN A 107 1.01 -8.54 -6.55
CA GLN A 107 2.44 -8.36 -6.31
C GLN A 107 3.14 -7.70 -7.50
N SER A 108 2.83 -8.17 -8.72
CA SER A 108 3.35 -7.56 -9.95
C SER A 108 2.95 -6.10 -10.08
N GLU A 109 1.70 -5.76 -9.74
CA GLU A 109 1.23 -4.38 -9.76
C GLU A 109 2.01 -3.54 -8.73
N ILE A 110 2.05 -3.97 -7.46
CA ILE A 110 2.78 -3.30 -6.37
C ILE A 110 4.23 -3.03 -6.75
N GLY A 111 4.93 -4.05 -7.28
CA GLY A 111 6.35 -3.96 -7.64
C GLY A 111 6.66 -3.00 -8.79
N SER A 112 5.65 -2.58 -9.57
CA SER A 112 5.79 -1.60 -10.65
C SER A 112 5.77 -0.15 -10.17
N HIS A 113 5.43 0.10 -8.91
CA HIS A 113 5.26 1.43 -8.35
C HIS A 113 6.50 1.92 -7.59
N HIS A 114 6.87 3.19 -7.81
CA HIS A 114 8.18 3.71 -7.39
C HIS A 114 8.40 3.62 -5.86
N PHE A 115 7.39 3.98 -5.07
CA PHE A 115 7.47 3.91 -3.60
C PHE A 115 7.78 2.50 -3.11
N TYR A 116 7.17 1.47 -3.70
CA TYR A 116 7.46 0.09 -3.31
C TYR A 116 8.81 -0.34 -3.83
N TRP A 117 9.15 -0.02 -5.07
CA TRP A 117 10.43 -0.39 -5.66
C TRP A 117 11.64 0.11 -4.86
N THR A 118 11.60 1.35 -4.35
CA THR A 118 12.71 1.93 -3.55
C THR A 118 12.82 1.36 -2.14
N ASN A 119 11.72 0.85 -1.58
CA ASN A 119 11.68 0.29 -0.22
C ASN A 119 11.82 -1.23 -0.20
N ARG A 120 11.47 -1.89 -1.31
CA ARG A 120 11.39 -3.34 -1.41
C ARG A 120 12.71 -3.94 -0.96
N ARG A 121 12.64 -4.83 0.03
CA ARG A 121 13.78 -5.65 0.48
C ARG A 121 14.91 -4.84 1.13
N SER A 122 14.63 -3.61 1.57
CA SER A 122 15.55 -2.87 2.42
C SER A 122 15.34 -3.25 3.90
N GLU A 123 16.38 -3.07 4.72
CA GLU A 123 16.25 -3.19 6.18
C GLU A 123 15.22 -2.20 6.77
N SER A 124 14.98 -1.09 6.06
CA SER A 124 14.05 -0.03 6.43
C SER A 124 12.64 -0.21 5.88
N GLU A 125 12.36 -1.25 5.08
CA GLU A 125 11.09 -1.41 4.35
C GLU A 125 9.88 -1.25 5.27
N MET A 126 9.84 -2.04 6.35
CA MET A 126 8.72 -2.01 7.30
C MET A 126 8.62 -0.68 8.04
N LYS A 127 9.75 -0.05 8.37
CA LYS A 127 9.77 1.26 9.02
C LYS A 127 9.14 2.30 8.10
N ASN A 128 9.60 2.38 6.86
CA ASN A 128 9.15 3.36 5.87
C ASN A 128 7.68 3.17 5.51
N LEU A 129 7.22 1.91 5.39
CA LEU A 129 5.80 1.61 5.16
C LEU A 129 4.93 2.03 6.36
N ASN A 130 5.39 1.78 7.59
CA ASN A 130 4.63 2.13 8.79
C ASN A 130 4.59 3.64 9.03
N GLU A 131 5.69 4.36 8.82
CA GLU A 131 5.70 5.84 8.88
C GLU A 131 4.74 6.44 7.85
N MET A 132 4.71 5.88 6.64
CA MET A 132 3.75 6.28 5.61
C MET A 132 2.30 5.95 6.01
N VAL A 133 2.06 4.79 6.63
CA VAL A 133 0.74 4.42 7.16
C VAL A 133 0.27 5.40 8.25
N GLU A 134 1.14 5.76 9.18
CA GLU A 134 0.86 6.74 10.22
C GLU A 134 0.48 8.07 9.61
N TYR A 135 1.29 8.57 8.66
CA TYR A 135 0.98 9.78 7.92
C TYR A 135 -0.36 9.72 7.17
N LEU A 136 -0.62 8.68 6.39
CA LEU A 136 -1.87 8.55 5.62
C LEU A 136 -3.10 8.49 6.53
N ASN A 137 -3.00 7.86 7.71
CA ASN A 137 -4.10 7.85 8.68
C ASN A 137 -4.43 9.26 9.23
N THR A 138 -3.46 10.19 9.26
CA THR A 138 -3.72 11.60 9.64
C THR A 138 -4.55 12.35 8.59
N LEU A 139 -4.56 11.88 7.34
CA LEU A 139 -5.29 12.50 6.23
C LEU A 139 -6.75 12.02 6.11
N THR A 140 -7.18 11.06 6.93
CA THR A 140 -8.52 10.49 6.82
C THR A 140 -9.57 11.49 7.34
N GLU A 141 -10.54 11.85 6.51
CA GLU A 141 -11.66 12.73 6.90
C GLU A 141 -12.98 11.96 6.76
N GLU A 142 -13.32 11.18 7.79
CA GLU A 142 -14.59 10.47 7.88
C GLU A 142 -15.53 11.17 8.87
N ILE A 143 -16.81 11.27 8.51
CA ILE A 143 -17.84 11.69 9.46
C ILE A 143 -17.93 10.60 10.53
N LYS A 144 -17.48 10.89 11.75
CA LYS A 144 -17.67 10.00 12.89
C LYS A 144 -19.16 9.94 13.20
N THR A 145 -19.81 8.84 12.84
CA THR A 145 -21.17 8.56 13.32
C THR A 145 -21.05 8.30 14.83
N ALA A 146 -21.80 9.07 15.63
CA ALA A 146 -21.88 8.91 17.09
C ALA A 146 -22.48 7.55 17.47
#